data_AF-A0A0G4FGZ4-F1
#
_entry.id   AF-A0A0G4FGZ4-F1
#
_cell.length_a   1.000
_cell.length_b   1.000
_cell.length_c   1.000
_cell.angle_alpha   90.00
_cell.angle_beta   90.00
_cell.angle_gamma   90.00
#
_symmetry.space_group_name_H-M   'P 1'
#
loop_
_entity.id
_entity.type
_entity.pdbx_description
1 polymer ?
#
loop_
_entity_poly.entity_id
_entity_poly.type
_entity_poly.pdbx_seq_one_letter_code
_entity_poly.pdbx_strand_id
1 'polypeptide(L)'
;MRLELNKIMSLCYRMDVEPLFALDIGNVIRSFQAVMAETLREALNKFMETGEKRKREDLELLLKVGAAVDAVVEVPEVAQAGGREEERGGQRILQETALMRAVDFGSLEAVKILVGAGAGLEVPREGGGNQGDGNTALDVAEAVQPSDSPLVAFLRSFAEEGEEEEEEDE
;
A
#
# COMPACT_ATOMS: atom_id res chain seq x y z
N MET A 1 33.74 -29.23 -1.34
CA MET A 1 32.71 -29.83 -2.22
C MET A 1 31.36 -29.10 -2.20
N ARG A 2 30.76 -28.70 -1.07
CA ARG A 2 29.44 -28.01 -1.06
C ARG A 2 29.40 -26.64 -1.77
N LEU A 3 30.49 -25.87 -1.72
CA LEU A 3 30.58 -24.54 -2.38
C LEU A 3 30.57 -24.62 -3.91
N GLU A 4 31.14 -25.68 -4.48
CA GLU A 4 31.18 -25.88 -5.94
C GLU A 4 29.82 -26.33 -6.48
N LEU A 5 29.09 -27.14 -5.70
CA LEU A 5 27.75 -27.58 -6.06
C LEU A 5 26.76 -26.41 -6.17
N ASN A 6 26.82 -25.45 -5.24
CA ASN A 6 25.94 -24.27 -5.28
C ASN A 6 26.24 -23.39 -6.52
N LYS A 7 27.51 -23.30 -6.91
CA LYS A 7 27.96 -22.56 -8.10
C LYS A 7 27.52 -23.23 -9.41
N ILE A 8 27.54 -24.56 -9.46
CA ILE A 8 27.05 -25.35 -10.61
C ILE A 8 25.52 -25.33 -10.67
N MET A 9 24.83 -25.44 -9.53
CA MET A 9 23.37 -25.33 -9.47
C MET A 9 22.87 -23.94 -9.89
N SER A 10 23.54 -22.86 -9.47
CA SER A 10 23.19 -21.49 -9.91
C SER A 10 23.46 -21.24 -11.40
N LEU A 11 24.41 -21.97 -12.00
CA LEU A 11 24.75 -21.87 -13.43
C LEU A 11 23.82 -22.71 -14.32
N CYS A 12 23.31 -23.83 -13.82
CA CYS A 12 22.49 -24.77 -14.60
C CYS A 12 20.98 -24.61 -14.37
N TYR A 13 20.54 -24.00 -13.27
CA TYR A 13 19.14 -23.68 -13.00
C TYR A 13 18.96 -22.16 -12.95
N ARG A 14 19.11 -21.52 -14.11
CA ARG A 14 18.52 -20.20 -14.30
C ARG A 14 17.03 -20.42 -14.54
N MET A 15 16.29 -20.57 -13.44
CA MET A 15 14.84 -20.77 -13.47
C MET A 15 14.21 -19.45 -13.88
N ASP A 16 13.73 -19.38 -15.11
CA ASP A 16 12.93 -18.26 -15.56
C ASP A 16 11.57 -18.33 -14.87
N VAL A 17 11.37 -17.43 -13.91
CA VAL A 17 10.14 -17.31 -13.15
C VAL A 17 9.19 -16.27 -13.75
N GLU A 18 9.58 -15.59 -14.84
CA GLU A 18 8.74 -14.63 -15.56
C GLU A 18 7.39 -15.24 -15.99
N PRO A 19 7.32 -16.49 -16.51
CA PRO A 19 6.04 -17.11 -16.87
C PRO A 19 5.10 -17.36 -15.69
N LEU A 20 5.64 -17.50 -14.48
CA LEU A 20 4.82 -17.70 -13.29
C LEU A 20 4.04 -16.42 -12.95
N PHE A 21 4.65 -15.24 -13.14
CA PHE A 21 3.98 -13.95 -12.95
C PHE A 21 2.86 -13.69 -13.98
N ALA A 22 2.87 -14.37 -15.13
CA ALA A 22 1.82 -14.27 -16.13
C ALA A 22 0.57 -15.12 -15.82
N LEU A 23 0.68 -16.10 -14.93
CA LEU A 23 -0.40 -17.05 -14.58
C LEU A 23 -1.25 -16.60 -13.39
N ASP A 24 -1.20 -15.32 -13.03
CA ASP A 24 -1.85 -14.76 -11.84
C ASP A 24 -1.47 -15.49 -10.53
N ILE A 25 -0.34 -16.20 -10.52
CA ILE A 25 0.18 -16.85 -9.31
C ILE A 25 0.49 -15.82 -8.21
N GLY A 26 0.64 -14.55 -8.59
CA GLY A 26 0.79 -13.43 -7.68
C GLY A 26 -0.34 -13.38 -6.65
N ASN A 27 -1.58 -13.73 -7.02
CA ASN A 27 -2.69 -13.80 -6.07
C ASN A 27 -2.51 -14.91 -5.04
N VAL A 28 -2.04 -16.08 -5.47
CA VAL A 28 -1.73 -17.20 -4.56
C VAL A 28 -0.55 -16.85 -3.66
N ILE A 29 0.52 -16.27 -4.20
CA ILE A 29 1.70 -15.84 -3.42
C ILE A 29 1.30 -14.75 -2.42
N ARG A 30 0.46 -13.78 -2.82
CA ARG A 30 -0.07 -12.72 -1.95
C ARG A 30 -0.91 -13.27 -0.79
N SER A 31 -1.66 -14.34 -1.01
CA SER A 31 -2.47 -14.96 0.05
C SER A 31 -1.64 -15.49 1.23
N PHE A 32 -0.36 -15.81 1.02
CA PHE A 32 0.53 -16.26 2.09
C PHE A 32 0.96 -15.12 3.02
N GLN A 33 0.83 -13.86 2.58
CA GLN A 33 1.17 -12.67 3.36
C GLN A 33 2.53 -12.80 4.08
N ALA A 34 3.55 -13.30 3.38
CA ALA A 34 4.84 -13.65 3.97
C ALA A 34 5.63 -12.42 4.48
N VAL A 35 5.26 -11.23 4.01
CA VAL A 35 5.85 -9.96 4.42
C VAL A 35 4.88 -9.18 5.30
N MET A 36 5.34 -8.87 6.51
CA MET A 36 4.60 -8.11 7.51
C MET A 36 4.34 -6.66 7.06
N ALA A 37 3.21 -6.11 7.51
CA ALA A 37 2.77 -4.76 7.19
C ALA A 37 3.80 -3.68 7.61
N GLU A 38 4.51 -3.89 8.71
CA GLU A 38 5.55 -2.99 9.21
C GLU A 38 6.74 -2.91 8.25
N THR A 39 7.12 -4.05 7.65
CA THR A 39 8.23 -4.10 6.68
C THR A 39 7.84 -3.40 5.39
N LEU A 40 6.60 -3.60 4.93
CA LEU A 40 6.06 -2.86 3.78
C LEU A 40 6.06 -1.35 4.05
N ARG A 41 5.58 -0.93 5.23
CA ARG A 41 5.54 0.47 5.64
C ARG A 41 6.93 1.10 5.69
N GLU A 42 7.92 0.41 6.23
CA GLU A 42 9.29 0.91 6.28
C GLU A 42 9.89 1.09 4.87
N ALA A 43 9.69 0.11 3.99
CA ALA A 43 10.15 0.20 2.60
C ALA A 43 9.45 1.32 1.84
N LEU A 44 8.14 1.49 2.06
CA LEU A 44 7.34 2.56 1.49
C LEU A 44 7.85 3.95 1.96
N ASN A 45 8.08 4.14 3.26
CA ASN A 45 8.63 5.39 3.79
C ASN A 45 9.99 5.70 3.17
N LYS A 46 10.90 4.70 3.09
CA LYS A 46 12.21 4.89 2.45
C LYS A 46 12.07 5.27 0.98
N PHE A 47 11.14 4.66 0.24
CA PHE A 47 10.86 5.01 -1.15
C PHE A 47 10.37 6.46 -1.27
N MET A 48 9.41 6.87 -0.45
CA MET A 48 8.85 8.23 -0.47
C MET A 48 9.86 9.30 -0.05
N GLU A 49 10.73 9.01 0.92
CA GLU A 49 11.76 9.94 1.39
C GLU A 49 12.91 10.11 0.40
N THR A 50 13.32 9.04 -0.28
CA THR A 50 14.52 9.04 -1.14
C THR A 50 14.21 9.19 -2.62
N GLY A 51 13.04 8.73 -3.09
CA GLY A 51 12.69 8.66 -4.51
C GLY A 51 13.61 7.75 -5.34
N GLU A 52 14.47 6.95 -4.72
CA GLU A 52 15.46 6.16 -5.44
C GLU A 52 14.82 4.99 -6.19
N LYS A 53 15.25 4.77 -7.44
CA LYS A 53 14.78 3.65 -8.27
C LYS A 53 14.96 2.29 -7.58
N ARG A 54 16.05 2.10 -6.84
CA ARG A 54 16.28 0.85 -6.09
C ARG A 54 15.23 0.64 -4.99
N LYS A 55 14.79 1.70 -4.33
CA LYS A 55 13.75 1.63 -3.29
C LYS A 55 12.37 1.37 -3.85
N ARG A 56 12.13 1.86 -5.07
CA ARG A 56 10.97 1.46 -5.86
C ARG A 56 11.01 -0.04 -6.19
N GLU A 57 12.13 -0.55 -6.69
CA GLU A 57 12.30 -1.97 -7.01
C GLU A 57 12.15 -2.85 -5.76
N ASP A 58 12.70 -2.42 -4.62
CA ASP A 58 12.52 -3.08 -3.31
C ASP A 58 11.02 -3.14 -2.93
N LEU A 59 10.28 -2.03 -3.05
CA LEU A 59 8.86 -1.95 -2.74
C LEU A 59 8.03 -2.86 -3.67
N GLU A 60 8.25 -2.80 -4.98
CA GLU A 60 7.57 -3.64 -5.97
C GLU A 60 7.84 -5.13 -5.70
N LEU A 61 9.06 -5.48 -5.28
CA LEU A 61 9.40 -6.86 -4.90
C LEU A 61 8.60 -7.31 -3.68
N LEU A 62 8.52 -6.49 -2.63
CA LEU A 62 7.74 -6.80 -1.42
C LEU A 62 6.27 -7.05 -1.76
N LEU A 63 5.68 -6.23 -2.63
CA LEU A 63 4.30 -6.41 -3.09
C LEU A 63 4.12 -7.72 -3.87
N LYS A 64 5.10 -8.11 -4.70
CA LYS A 64 5.07 -9.37 -5.45
C LYS A 64 5.22 -10.62 -4.59
N VAL A 65 5.98 -10.55 -3.49
CA VAL A 65 6.18 -11.70 -2.58
C VAL A 65 5.08 -11.85 -1.53
N GLY A 66 4.01 -11.05 -1.62
CA GLY A 66 2.88 -11.10 -0.70
C GLY A 66 3.09 -10.26 0.54
N ALA A 67 3.36 -8.97 0.37
CA ALA A 67 3.17 -8.03 1.45
C ALA A 67 1.69 -7.88 1.80
N ALA A 68 1.41 -7.75 3.09
CA ALA A 68 0.07 -7.46 3.58
C ALA A 68 -0.29 -5.99 3.28
N VAL A 69 -0.83 -5.75 2.08
CA VAL A 69 -1.08 -4.40 1.52
C VAL A 69 -2.19 -3.66 2.28
N ASP A 70 -3.22 -4.40 2.66
CA ASP A 70 -4.40 -3.87 3.38
C ASP A 70 -4.28 -4.01 4.90
N ALA A 71 -3.16 -4.55 5.38
CA ALA A 71 -2.95 -4.68 6.81
C ALA A 71 -2.71 -3.31 7.43
N VAL A 72 -3.45 -3.08 8.51
CA VAL A 72 -3.35 -1.88 9.33
C VAL A 72 -2.13 -1.97 10.25
N VAL A 73 -1.36 -0.89 10.29
CA VAL A 73 -0.22 -0.77 11.21
C VAL A 73 -0.57 0.25 12.28
N GLU A 74 -0.44 -0.16 13.54
CA GLU A 74 -0.52 0.74 14.67
C GLU A 74 0.69 1.65 14.71
N VAL A 75 0.44 2.95 14.53
CA VAL A 75 1.46 3.98 14.61
C VAL A 75 1.12 4.93 15.72
N PRO A 76 2.08 5.26 16.60
CA PRO A 76 1.90 6.39 17.49
C PRO A 76 1.61 7.61 16.63
N GLU A 77 0.62 8.42 17.00
CA GLU A 77 0.37 9.73 16.40
C GLU A 77 1.58 10.65 16.70
N VAL A 78 2.70 10.43 16.00
CA VAL A 78 3.83 11.34 16.00
C VAL A 78 3.39 12.47 15.11
N ALA A 79 2.96 13.56 15.75
CA ALA A 79 2.62 14.82 15.11
C ALA A 79 3.52 15.03 13.89
N GLN A 80 2.90 15.07 12.72
CA GLN A 80 3.57 15.57 11.53
C GLN A 80 4.26 16.88 11.90
N ALA A 81 5.51 17.03 11.47
CA ALA A 81 6.30 18.23 11.66
C ALA A 81 5.64 19.39 10.90
N GLY A 82 4.62 20.02 11.49
CA GLY A 82 3.82 21.00 10.78
C GLY A 82 2.54 21.42 11.50
N GLY A 83 2.66 22.05 12.67
CA GLY A 83 1.66 23.03 13.11
C GLY A 83 1.01 22.82 14.47
N ARG A 84 1.41 23.72 15.37
CA ARG A 84 0.74 24.20 16.59
C ARG A 84 0.65 23.22 17.77
N GLU A 85 1.49 23.53 18.75
CA GLU A 85 1.37 23.18 20.15
C GLU A 85 -0.03 23.51 20.67
N GLU A 86 -0.87 22.51 20.91
CA GLU A 86 -1.83 22.57 22.01
C GLU A 86 -1.88 21.22 22.73
N GLU A 87 -1.55 21.30 24.02
CA GLU A 87 -1.51 20.23 24.99
C GLU A 87 -2.90 19.61 25.20
N ARG A 88 -3.03 18.31 24.91
CA ARG A 88 -3.80 17.39 25.77
C ARG A 88 -3.40 15.94 25.52
N GLY A 89 -2.67 15.39 26.49
CA GLY A 89 -2.11 14.05 26.47
C GLY A 89 -3.13 12.93 26.34
N GLY A 90 -3.28 12.43 25.12
CA GLY A 90 -3.56 11.03 24.84
C GLY A 90 -2.69 10.65 23.65
N GLN A 91 -1.76 9.71 23.82
CA GLN A 91 -1.14 9.06 22.66
C GLN A 91 -2.26 8.34 21.93
N ARG A 92 -2.81 8.94 20.87
CA ARG A 92 -3.73 8.23 20.01
C ARG A 92 -2.88 7.25 19.20
N ILE A 93 -3.19 5.97 19.35
CA ILE A 93 -2.65 4.95 18.45
C ILE A 93 -3.51 5.03 17.20
N LEU A 94 -2.87 5.42 16.12
CA LEU A 94 -3.47 5.60 14.83
C LEU A 94 -3.22 4.32 14.02
N GLN A 95 -4.26 3.62 13.57
CA GLN A 95 -4.11 2.49 12.64
C GLN A 95 -4.15 3.01 11.20
N GLU A 96 -3.07 2.90 10.44
CA GLU A 96 -3.04 3.33 9.03
C GLU A 96 -2.68 2.17 8.11
N THR A 97 -3.26 2.15 6.90
CA THR A 97 -2.81 1.24 5.83
C THR A 97 -1.63 1.86 5.07
N ALA A 98 -0.89 1.03 4.33
CA ALA A 98 0.17 1.51 3.43
C ALA A 98 -0.36 2.56 2.43
N LEU A 99 -1.59 2.37 1.95
CA LEU A 99 -2.25 3.31 1.04
C LEU A 99 -2.54 4.66 1.71
N MET A 100 -3.16 4.66 2.91
CA MET A 100 -3.43 5.89 3.66
C MET A 100 -2.14 6.69 3.90
N ARG A 101 -1.04 6.00 4.22
CA ARG A 101 0.26 6.63 4.43
C ARG A 101 0.83 7.27 3.15
N ALA A 102 0.68 6.62 2.00
CA ALA A 102 1.12 7.17 0.71
C ALA A 102 0.31 8.40 0.29
N VAL A 103 -1.00 8.39 0.59
CA VAL A 103 -1.92 9.51 0.38
C VAL A 103 -1.57 10.70 1.27
N ASP A 104 -1.35 10.44 2.56
CA ASP A 104 -0.93 11.43 3.55
C ASP A 104 0.39 12.12 3.14
N PHE A 105 1.34 11.35 2.60
CA PHE A 105 2.57 11.91 2.06
C PHE A 105 2.36 12.68 0.73
N GLY A 106 1.28 12.41 0.00
CA GLY A 106 1.01 13.01 -1.32
C GLY A 106 1.79 12.39 -2.47
N SER A 107 2.30 11.16 -2.32
CA SER A 107 3.07 10.49 -3.38
C SER A 107 2.16 9.74 -4.35
N LEU A 108 1.81 10.38 -5.47
CA LEU A 108 1.02 9.76 -6.54
C LEU A 108 1.67 8.48 -7.09
N GLU A 109 3.00 8.45 -7.20
CA GLU A 109 3.70 7.27 -7.70
C GLU A 109 3.57 6.09 -6.72
N ALA A 110 3.70 6.33 -5.41
CA ALA A 110 3.49 5.30 -4.39
C ALA A 110 2.04 4.79 -4.40
N VAL A 111 1.06 5.69 -4.53
CA VAL A 111 -0.36 5.32 -4.63
C VAL A 111 -0.60 4.42 -5.84
N LYS A 112 -0.07 4.77 -7.03
CA LYS A 112 -0.22 3.95 -8.23
C LYS A 112 0.39 2.56 -8.09
N ILE A 113 1.55 2.45 -7.43
CA ILE A 113 2.20 1.16 -7.18
C ILE A 113 1.35 0.30 -6.24
N LEU A 114 0.82 0.88 -5.16
CA LEU A 114 -0.02 0.17 -4.19
C LEU A 114 -1.37 -0.26 -4.80
N VAL A 115 -2.06 0.64 -5.51
CA VAL A 115 -3.31 0.32 -6.22
C VAL A 115 -3.08 -0.74 -7.29
N GLY A 116 -2.01 -0.63 -8.08
CA GLY A 116 -1.64 -1.65 -9.06
C GLY A 116 -1.26 -3.01 -8.44
N ALA A 117 -0.90 -3.04 -7.16
CA ALA A 117 -0.67 -4.27 -6.40
C ALA A 117 -1.94 -4.86 -5.77
N GLY A 118 -3.10 -4.19 -5.91
CA GLY A 118 -4.39 -4.61 -5.36
C GLY A 118 -4.69 -4.05 -3.97
N ALA A 119 -4.13 -2.89 -3.59
CA ALA A 119 -4.51 -2.22 -2.35
C ALA A 119 -6.00 -1.85 -2.37
N GLY A 120 -6.75 -2.24 -1.34
CA GLY A 120 -8.14 -1.89 -1.17
C GLY A 120 -8.31 -0.40 -0.86
N LEU A 121 -9.07 0.29 -1.71
CA LEU A 121 -9.40 1.71 -1.54
C LEU A 121 -10.40 1.94 -0.39
N GLU A 122 -11.23 0.93 -0.12
CA GLU A 122 -12.33 0.97 0.83
C GLU A 122 -11.98 0.44 2.22
N VAL A 123 -10.72 0.06 2.47
CA VAL A 123 -10.31 -0.52 3.76
C VAL A 123 -10.50 0.53 4.86
N PRO A 124 -11.46 0.34 5.78
CA PRO A 124 -11.71 1.32 6.82
C PRO A 124 -10.66 1.21 7.91
N ARG A 125 -10.32 2.36 8.49
CA ARG A 125 -9.51 2.45 9.71
C ARG A 125 -10.19 1.70 10.86
N GLU A 126 -9.63 0.60 11.33
CA GLU A 126 -10.16 -0.12 12.49
C GLU A 126 -9.53 0.46 13.76
N GLY A 127 -10.30 1.18 14.59
CA GLY A 127 -9.67 1.84 15.74
C GLY A 127 -10.59 2.71 16.58
N GLY A 128 -11.45 2.06 17.37
CA GLY A 128 -11.82 2.56 18.69
C GLY A 128 -12.93 3.61 18.78
N GLY A 129 -14.18 3.17 18.62
CA GLY A 129 -15.33 3.77 19.31
C GLY A 129 -16.20 4.70 18.47
N ASN A 130 -17.26 4.10 17.91
CA ASN A 130 -18.49 4.74 17.44
C ASN A 130 -18.37 5.73 16.25
N GLN A 131 -19.37 5.66 15.36
CA GLN A 131 -19.55 6.43 14.12
C GLN A 131 -18.58 6.11 12.97
N GLY A 132 -18.99 5.19 12.07
CA GLY A 132 -19.74 5.55 10.86
C GLY A 132 -19.22 6.63 9.92
N ASP A 133 -18.09 7.27 10.22
CA ASP A 133 -17.60 8.39 9.45
C ASP A 133 -16.42 7.90 8.61
N GLY A 134 -16.57 8.03 7.29
CA GLY A 134 -15.60 7.61 6.27
C GLY A 134 -14.18 7.93 6.70
N ASN A 135 -13.40 6.86 6.93
CA ASN A 135 -11.96 6.91 7.13
C ASN A 135 -11.29 5.99 6.11
N THR A 136 -11.74 6.08 4.85
CA THR A 136 -11.14 5.42 3.70
C THR A 136 -9.92 6.21 3.23
N ALA A 137 -9.17 5.65 2.28
CA ALA A 137 -8.08 6.37 1.65
C ALA A 137 -8.54 7.67 0.98
N LEU A 138 -9.79 7.73 0.52
CA LEU A 138 -10.39 8.92 -0.09
C LEU A 138 -10.66 10.03 0.93
N ASP A 139 -11.19 9.67 2.11
CA ASP A 139 -11.43 10.65 3.18
C ASP A 139 -10.13 11.28 3.68
N VAL A 140 -9.06 10.47 3.79
CA VAL A 140 -7.71 10.96 4.11
C VAL A 140 -7.19 11.88 2.98
N ALA A 141 -7.43 11.52 1.72
CA ALA A 141 -7.02 12.34 0.60
C ALA A 141 -7.73 13.70 0.61
N GLU A 142 -9.04 13.74 0.85
CA GLU A 142 -9.81 14.98 0.90
C GLU A 142 -9.44 15.86 2.12
N ALA A 143 -9.06 15.26 3.25
CA ALA A 143 -8.62 15.98 4.44
C ALA A 143 -7.21 16.59 4.30
N VAL A 144 -6.31 15.90 3.61
CA VAL A 144 -4.87 16.29 3.55
C VAL A 144 -4.52 17.03 2.26
N GLN A 145 -5.15 16.68 1.14
CA GLN A 145 -4.81 17.20 -0.19
C GLN A 145 -5.76 18.33 -0.62
N PRO A 146 -5.28 19.29 -1.44
CA PRO A 146 -6.16 20.27 -2.06
C PRO A 146 -7.15 19.56 -3.00
N SER A 147 -8.36 20.12 -3.13
CA SER A 147 -9.44 19.52 -3.95
C SER A 147 -9.07 19.32 -5.42
N ASP A 148 -8.12 20.10 -5.94
CA ASP A 148 -7.59 20.00 -7.31
C ASP A 148 -6.35 19.08 -7.42
N SER A 149 -6.02 18.31 -6.38
CA SER A 149 -4.87 17.42 -6.40
C SER A 149 -5.09 16.27 -7.39
N PRO A 150 -4.11 15.97 -8.28
CA PRO A 150 -4.16 14.81 -9.17
C PRO A 150 -4.38 13.49 -8.43
N LEU A 151 -4.03 13.43 -7.15
CA LEU A 151 -4.23 12.27 -6.29
C LEU A 151 -5.71 12.07 -5.95
N VAL A 152 -6.42 13.13 -5.57
CA VAL A 152 -7.86 13.07 -5.28
C VAL A 152 -8.64 12.73 -6.55
N ALA A 153 -8.28 13.34 -7.68
CA ALA A 153 -8.86 13.01 -8.98
C ALA A 153 -8.64 11.54 -9.37
N PHE A 154 -7.45 11.00 -9.11
CA PHE A 154 -7.13 9.60 -9.36
C PHE A 154 -7.91 8.65 -8.46
N LEU A 155 -8.11 8.96 -7.19
CA LEU A 155 -8.91 8.10 -6.31
C LEU A 155 -10.41 8.16 -6.65
N ARG A 156 -10.93 9.34 -7.02
CA ARG A 156 -12.33 9.50 -7.44
C ARG A 156 -12.68 8.70 -8.69
N SER A 157 -11.75 8.56 -9.65
CA SER A 157 -12.04 7.77 -10.85
C SER A 157 -12.38 6.30 -10.56
N PHE A 158 -11.94 5.74 -9.42
CA PHE A 158 -12.30 4.38 -9.02
C PHE A 158 -13.61 4.31 -8.22
N ALA A 159 -14.06 5.41 -7.62
CA ALA A 159 -15.32 5.46 -6.88
C ALA A 159 -16.54 5.58 -7.80
N GLU A 160 -16.36 6.13 -9.01
CA GLU A 160 -17.43 6.33 -10.00
C GLU A 160 -17.65 5.11 -10.93
N GLU A 161 -16.75 4.12 -10.93
CA GLU A 161 -16.82 2.93 -11.82
C GLU A 161 -17.79 1.83 -11.31
N GLY A 162 -18.56 2.07 -10.24
CA GLY A 162 -19.44 1.08 -9.60
C GLY A 162 -20.92 1.06 -10.00
N GLU A 163 -21.37 1.89 -10.96
CA GLU A 163 -22.81 2.08 -11.25
C GLU A 163 -23.32 1.57 -12.61
N GLU A 164 -22.52 0.89 -13.42
CA GLU A 164 -23.01 0.31 -14.69
C GLU A 164 -22.92 -1.22 -14.65
N GLU A 165 -24.04 -1.89 -14.33
CA GLU A 165 -24.52 -3.15 -14.95
C GLU A 165 -25.65 -3.79 -14.10
N GLU A 166 -26.90 -3.34 -14.28
CA GLU A 166 -28.10 -4.20 -14.17
C GLU A 166 -29.19 -3.63 -15.09
N GLU A 167 -29.06 -3.86 -16.41
CA GLU A 167 -30.23 -3.97 -17.30
C GLU A 167 -30.00 -5.19 -18.22
N GLU A 168 -30.28 -6.39 -17.71
CA GLU A 168 -30.52 -7.58 -18.54
C GLU A 168 -32.03 -7.81 -18.66
N ASP A 169 -32.56 -7.40 -19.82
CA ASP A 169 -33.50 -8.07 -20.72
C ASP A 169 -34.69 -8.89 -20.13
N GLU A 170 -35.92 -8.42 -20.40
CA GLU A 170 -37.17 -9.23 -20.45
C GLU A 170 -37.53 -9.65 -21.88
#